data_AF-A0AB33IZZ5-F1
#
_entry.id   AF-A0AB33IZZ5-F1
#
_cell.length_a   1.000
_cell.length_b   1.000
_cell.length_c   1.000
_cell.angle_alpha   90.00
_cell.angle_beta   90.00
_cell.angle_gamma   90.00
#
_symmetry.space_group_name_H-M   'P 1'
#
loop_
_entity.id
_entity.type
_entity.pdbx_description
1 polymer ?
#
loop_
_entity_poly.entity_id
_entity_poly.type
_entity_poly.pdbx_seq_one_letter_code
_entity_poly.pdbx_strand_id
1 'polypeptide(L)'
;MFVSILCKDRNNKPNIQTHETEICDKYGFRGYSYPAKTSQTKSVKNKNSPDMKTYYLSKPDVCPQYIADTPTGFRIRTLKKEEELALDKRFSSLILLRHGQLKIVVQGMETISVKANQMCPIPADSEHNITSLESSEVLYLYIIGGKMNFCPRLLSNQLEKEQHLHFKQITTLDINPVVQQFTNLMTQYLHDGLFCYNVHRIKQEELAAILQLYYPAEKLAAFFAPLQLGSSDFPGKVLSIVEEYLTIEQMSERLCMSRSTFIRQFKTYFKESPNKWLVRLRSDALLKSLLRSDESFPELAERLRFSSQQSMSTFCKQHLHGTPTQIRNGEVSVTITDNP
;
A
#
# COMPACT_ATOMS: atom_id res chain seq x y z
N MET A 1 29.08 2.09 19.59
CA MET A 1 30.34 1.40 19.28
C MET A 1 30.51 1.47 17.77
N PHE A 2 31.27 2.47 17.31
CA PHE A 2 31.56 2.75 15.90
C PHE A 2 32.55 1.70 15.37
N VAL A 3 32.35 1.21 14.14
CA VAL A 3 33.41 0.53 13.40
C VAL A 3 33.76 1.39 12.20
N SER A 4 34.87 2.11 12.34
CA SER A 4 35.63 2.73 11.27
C SER A 4 36.47 1.66 10.58
N ILE A 5 36.44 1.59 9.24
CA ILE A 5 37.56 1.03 8.47
C ILE A 5 38.00 2.10 7.47
N LEU A 6 39.16 2.67 7.78
CA LEU A 6 39.98 3.46 6.87
C LEU A 6 40.69 2.48 5.92
N CYS A 7 40.61 2.74 4.61
CA CYS A 7 41.68 2.37 3.69
C CYS A 7 42.09 3.64 2.93
N LYS A 8 43.20 4.22 3.37
CA LYS A 8 44.08 5.02 2.53
C LYS A 8 44.83 4.05 1.63
N ASP A 9 44.71 4.20 0.33
CA ASP A 9 45.88 4.12 -0.54
C ASP A 9 45.69 5.03 -1.76
N ARG A 10 46.64 5.94 -1.93
CA ARG A 10 46.84 6.76 -3.12
C ARG A 10 47.72 5.97 -4.09
N ASN A 11 47.44 6.15 -5.38
CA ASN A 11 48.27 5.79 -6.54
C ASN A 11 48.16 4.34 -7.04
N ASN A 12 47.04 4.02 -7.71
CA ASN A 12 47.10 3.38 -9.03
C ASN A 12 45.76 3.44 -9.76
N LYS A 13 45.75 4.02 -10.95
CA LYS A 13 44.80 3.75 -12.04
C LYS A 13 45.67 3.50 -13.29
N PRO A 14 45.25 2.70 -14.28
CA PRO A 14 44.02 1.94 -14.42
C PRO A 14 44.24 0.47 -14.88
N ASN A 15 43.31 -0.44 -14.61
CA ASN A 15 42.82 -1.35 -15.66
C ASN A 15 41.50 -2.00 -15.22
N ILE A 16 40.39 -1.44 -15.69
CA ILE A 16 39.05 -1.97 -15.49
C ILE A 16 38.82 -2.93 -16.66
N GLN A 17 39.27 -4.19 -16.55
CA GLN A 17 38.84 -5.22 -17.50
C GLN A 17 39.07 -6.69 -17.10
N THR A 18 39.52 -6.99 -15.87
CA THR A 18 39.85 -8.40 -15.51
C THR A 18 39.22 -8.92 -14.21
N HIS A 19 38.18 -8.27 -13.68
CA HIS A 19 37.45 -8.80 -12.51
C HIS A 19 35.94 -9.05 -12.71
N GLU A 20 35.43 -8.91 -13.94
CA GLU A 20 34.02 -9.27 -14.22
C GLU A 20 33.80 -10.76 -14.47
N THR A 21 34.86 -11.56 -14.64
CA THR A 21 34.73 -12.97 -15.05
C THR A 21 34.85 -13.99 -13.90
N GLU A 22 35.27 -13.60 -12.69
CA GLU A 22 35.38 -14.54 -11.57
C GLU A 22 34.19 -14.51 -10.58
N ILE A 23 33.33 -13.49 -10.66
CA ILE A 23 32.13 -13.40 -9.80
C ILE A 23 30.90 -14.02 -10.48
N CYS A 24 30.83 -13.97 -11.82
CA CYS A 24 29.69 -14.46 -12.59
C CYS A 24 29.58 -16.00 -12.62
N ASP A 25 30.70 -16.74 -12.55
CA ASP A 25 30.67 -18.21 -12.54
C ASP A 25 30.34 -18.80 -11.15
N LYS A 26 30.41 -18.01 -10.08
CA LYS A 26 30.11 -18.46 -8.71
C LYS A 26 28.63 -18.38 -8.33
N TYR A 27 27.83 -17.60 -9.07
CA TYR A 27 26.42 -17.34 -8.73
C TYR A 27 25.42 -17.51 -9.90
N GLY A 28 25.84 -18.04 -11.05
CA GLY A 28 24.92 -18.67 -12.01
C GLY A 28 23.84 -17.79 -12.66
N PHE A 29 24.07 -16.49 -12.85
CA PHE A 29 23.14 -15.63 -13.59
C PHE A 29 23.51 -15.55 -15.07
N ARG A 30 22.87 -16.40 -15.91
CA ARG A 30 22.83 -16.17 -17.36
C ARG A 30 21.87 -15.01 -17.66
N GLY A 31 22.38 -13.98 -18.33
CA GLY A 31 21.60 -12.81 -18.73
C GLY A 31 20.53 -13.12 -19.77
N TYR A 32 19.33 -12.56 -19.58
CA TYR A 32 18.26 -12.55 -20.57
C TYR A 32 18.08 -11.15 -21.16
N SER A 33 18.16 -11.07 -22.48
CA SER A 33 17.80 -9.89 -23.28
C SER A 33 16.31 -9.92 -23.62
N TYR A 34 15.58 -8.81 -23.41
CA TYR A 34 14.20 -8.64 -23.90
C TYR A 34 14.08 -7.51 -24.94
N PRO A 35 13.22 -7.67 -25.96
CA PRO A 35 12.92 -6.62 -26.94
C PRO A 35 11.83 -5.66 -26.43
N ALA A 36 11.92 -4.41 -26.88
CA ALA A 36 11.00 -3.33 -26.52
C ALA A 36 9.75 -3.31 -27.42
N LYS A 37 8.57 -3.13 -26.81
CA LYS A 37 7.43 -2.43 -27.43
C LYS A 37 6.69 -1.60 -26.38
N THR A 38 6.64 -0.29 -26.65
CA THR A 38 5.99 0.77 -25.86
C THR A 38 4.57 1.03 -26.36
N SER A 39 3.66 1.32 -25.43
CA SER A 39 2.48 2.15 -25.68
C SER A 39 2.33 3.15 -24.53
N GLN A 40 2.36 4.44 -24.88
CA GLN A 40 2.40 5.59 -23.98
C GLN A 40 0.99 6.08 -23.66
N THR A 41 0.72 6.42 -22.40
CA THR A 41 -0.29 7.43 -22.04
C THR A 41 0.42 8.59 -21.36
N LYS A 42 0.14 9.81 -21.85
CA LYS A 42 0.88 11.03 -21.54
C LYS A 42 0.54 11.55 -20.14
N SER A 43 1.53 11.60 -19.25
CA SER A 43 1.53 12.50 -18.10
C SER A 43 2.39 13.74 -18.42
N VAL A 44 1.94 14.90 -17.94
CA VAL A 44 2.62 16.19 -18.13
C VAL A 44 3.94 16.16 -17.35
N LYS A 45 5.07 16.06 -18.06
CA LYS A 45 6.42 16.06 -17.48
C LYS A 45 6.88 17.46 -17.12
N ASN A 46 7.34 17.65 -15.89
CA ASN A 46 8.13 18.81 -15.47
C ASN A 46 9.56 18.66 -16.01
N LYS A 47 10.05 19.62 -16.79
CA LYS A 47 11.15 19.44 -17.77
C LYS A 47 12.59 19.47 -17.23
N ASN A 48 12.83 19.53 -15.92
CA ASN A 48 14.18 19.80 -15.38
C ASN A 48 14.74 18.72 -14.43
N SER A 49 14.38 17.45 -14.60
CA SER A 49 15.00 16.31 -13.90
C SER A 49 15.42 15.26 -14.93
N PRO A 50 16.64 14.67 -14.86
CA PRO A 50 16.98 13.53 -15.71
C PRO A 50 15.94 12.42 -15.47
N ASP A 51 15.28 11.94 -16.53
CA ASP A 51 14.29 10.87 -16.48
C ASP A 51 14.91 9.63 -15.80
N MET A 52 14.63 9.45 -14.51
CA MET A 52 15.12 8.31 -13.75
C MET A 52 14.34 7.08 -14.19
N LYS A 53 15.03 6.16 -14.87
CA LYS A 53 14.42 4.91 -15.37
C LYS A 53 14.03 4.02 -14.18
N THR A 54 12.75 3.65 -14.08
CA THR A 54 12.24 2.70 -13.08
C THR A 54 12.13 1.29 -13.69
N TYR A 55 12.26 0.25 -12.86
CA TYR A 55 12.46 -1.13 -13.34
C TYR A 55 11.39 -2.12 -12.88
N TYR A 56 11.41 -2.51 -11.59
CA TYR A 56 10.70 -3.69 -11.08
C TYR A 56 9.43 -3.33 -10.30
N LEU A 57 9.54 -2.56 -9.21
CA LEU A 57 8.42 -2.33 -8.29
C LEU A 57 7.45 -1.20 -8.71
N SER A 58 7.78 -0.46 -9.77
CA SER A 58 6.94 0.59 -10.34
C SER A 58 5.89 0.07 -11.33
N LYS A 59 5.98 -1.23 -11.68
CA LYS A 59 5.14 -1.83 -12.72
C LYS A 59 4.09 -2.75 -12.08
N PRO A 60 2.79 -2.52 -12.34
CA PRO A 60 1.72 -3.41 -11.91
C PRO A 60 1.93 -4.87 -12.33
N ASP A 61 2.67 -5.05 -13.43
CA ASP A 61 2.86 -6.32 -14.13
C ASP A 61 3.91 -7.21 -13.48
N VAL A 62 4.77 -6.62 -12.64
CA VAL A 62 5.96 -7.27 -12.10
C VAL A 62 5.83 -7.48 -10.59
N CYS A 63 5.09 -6.60 -9.90
CA CYS A 63 4.83 -6.76 -8.48
C CYS A 63 3.53 -7.54 -8.24
N PRO A 64 3.58 -8.78 -7.70
CA PRO A 64 2.37 -9.53 -7.35
C PRO A 64 1.56 -8.88 -6.23
N GLN A 65 2.16 -7.90 -5.54
CA GLN A 65 1.63 -7.18 -4.40
C GLN A 65 1.31 -5.71 -4.74
N TYR A 66 0.94 -5.45 -5.99
CA TYR A 66 0.69 -4.09 -6.46
C TYR A 66 -0.69 -3.60 -5.99
N ILE A 67 -0.70 -2.57 -5.15
CA ILE A 67 -1.88 -2.12 -4.39
C ILE A 67 -2.47 -0.80 -4.86
N ALA A 68 -2.14 -0.25 -6.03
CA ALA A 68 -2.55 1.11 -6.42
C ALA A 68 -4.04 1.43 -6.21
N ASP A 69 -4.93 0.49 -6.55
CA ASP A 69 -6.39 0.66 -6.52
C ASP A 69 -7.07 0.18 -5.22
N THR A 70 -6.29 -0.27 -4.22
CA THR A 70 -6.83 -0.72 -2.94
C THR A 70 -6.71 0.38 -1.88
N PRO A 71 -7.65 0.52 -0.93
CA PRO A 71 -7.58 1.52 0.14
C PRO A 71 -6.60 1.08 1.24
N THR A 72 -5.32 0.92 0.89
CA THR A 72 -4.24 0.50 1.80
C THR A 72 -2.92 1.15 1.42
N GLY A 73 -2.13 1.58 2.39
CA GLY A 73 -0.83 2.25 2.19
C GLY A 73 -0.94 3.71 1.71
N PHE A 74 0.22 4.31 1.41
CA PHE A 74 0.35 5.71 1.00
C PHE A 74 -0.25 6.04 -0.38
N ARG A 75 -0.87 7.20 -0.51
CA ARG A 75 -1.43 7.77 -1.73
C ARG A 75 -1.15 9.26 -1.80
N ILE A 76 -1.17 9.80 -3.01
CA ILE A 76 -0.98 11.22 -3.25
C ILE A 76 -2.09 11.77 -4.15
N ARG A 77 -2.57 12.97 -3.83
CA ARG A 77 -3.52 13.73 -4.64
C ARG A 77 -3.13 15.20 -4.70
N THR A 78 -3.28 15.79 -5.88
CA THR A 78 -3.25 17.23 -6.09
C THR A 78 -4.70 17.70 -6.24
N LEU A 79 -5.10 18.67 -5.44
CA LEU A 79 -6.46 19.19 -5.36
C LEU A 79 -6.47 20.66 -5.77
N LYS A 80 -7.47 21.07 -6.54
CA LYS A 80 -7.79 22.47 -6.78
C LYS A 80 -8.59 23.04 -5.62
N LYS A 81 -8.71 24.36 -5.56
CA LYS A 81 -9.62 25.03 -4.63
C LYS A 81 -11.06 24.51 -4.80
N GLU A 82 -11.74 24.30 -3.68
CA GLU A 82 -13.07 23.68 -3.55
C GLU A 82 -13.16 22.20 -4.00
N GLU A 83 -12.05 21.57 -4.39
CA GLU A 83 -12.06 20.14 -4.72
C GLU A 83 -12.06 19.29 -3.44
N GLU A 84 -12.85 18.21 -3.46
CA GLU A 84 -12.98 17.29 -2.34
C GLU A 84 -11.98 16.13 -2.44
N LEU A 85 -11.41 15.74 -1.29
CA LEU A 85 -10.64 14.52 -1.15
C LEU A 85 -11.56 13.39 -0.65
N ALA A 86 -11.91 12.48 -1.55
CA ALA A 86 -12.67 11.28 -1.19
C ALA A 86 -11.74 10.23 -0.54
N LEU A 87 -11.92 10.02 0.77
CA LEU A 87 -11.31 8.88 1.49
C LEU A 87 -12.35 7.78 1.72
N ASP A 88 -11.90 6.53 1.68
CA ASP A 88 -12.74 5.38 2.01
C ASP A 88 -13.01 5.34 3.51
N LYS A 89 -14.25 5.65 3.88
CA LYS A 89 -14.71 5.77 5.28
C LYS A 89 -14.55 4.49 6.09
N ARG A 90 -14.39 3.32 5.45
CA ARG A 90 -14.18 2.03 6.14
C ARG A 90 -12.78 1.92 6.75
N PHE A 91 -11.86 2.80 6.39
CA PHE A 91 -10.45 2.71 6.77
C PHE A 91 -9.99 3.97 7.49
N SER A 92 -9.22 3.76 8.56
CA SER A 92 -8.52 4.83 9.24
C SER A 92 -7.42 5.36 8.33
N SER A 93 -7.33 6.69 8.24
CA SER A 93 -6.37 7.37 7.38
C SER A 93 -5.55 8.39 8.15
N LEU A 94 -4.32 8.62 7.72
CA LEU A 94 -3.47 9.71 8.21
C LEU A 94 -3.17 10.65 7.04
N ILE A 95 -3.64 11.89 7.13
CA ILE A 95 -3.33 12.95 6.16
C ILE A 95 -1.99 13.59 6.56
N LEU A 96 -1.13 13.82 5.58
CA LEU A 96 0.12 14.58 5.67
C LEU A 96 0.08 15.68 4.59
N LEU A 97 -0.34 16.88 4.97
CA LEU A 97 -0.54 17.99 4.04
C LEU A 97 0.80 18.65 3.70
N ARG A 98 1.24 18.55 2.44
CA ARG A 98 2.53 19.11 1.99
C ARG A 98 2.42 20.58 1.62
N HIS A 99 1.39 20.92 0.84
CA HIS A 99 1.10 22.28 0.39
C HIS A 99 -0.39 22.55 0.45
N GLY A 100 -0.75 23.81 0.68
CA GLY A 100 -2.13 24.27 0.70
C GLY A 100 -2.79 24.24 2.08
N GLN A 101 -4.12 24.23 2.07
CA GLN A 101 -4.95 24.22 3.27
C GLN A 101 -6.21 23.39 3.04
N LEU A 102 -6.54 22.54 4.01
CA LEU A 102 -7.74 21.71 4.00
C LEU A 102 -8.72 22.13 5.10
N LYS A 103 -10.01 22.02 4.81
CA LYS A 103 -11.10 22.04 5.77
C LYS A 103 -11.63 20.62 5.90
N ILE A 104 -11.68 20.11 7.14
CA ILE A 104 -12.18 18.77 7.43
C ILE A 104 -13.35 18.89 8.39
N VAL A 105 -14.47 18.30 7.99
CA VAL A 105 -15.68 18.23 8.81
C VAL A 105 -15.95 16.75 9.07
N VAL A 106 -15.89 16.34 10.33
CA VAL A 106 -16.25 14.98 10.76
C VAL A 106 -17.53 15.08 11.59
N GLN A 107 -18.52 14.24 11.30
CA GLN A 107 -19.81 14.28 11.98
C GLN A 107 -19.65 14.10 13.48
N GLY A 108 -20.22 15.03 14.26
CA GLY A 108 -20.13 15.03 15.72
C GLY A 108 -18.82 15.60 16.29
N MET A 109 -17.91 16.08 15.45
CA MET A 109 -16.67 16.74 15.87
C MET A 109 -16.61 18.19 15.39
N GLU A 110 -15.71 18.97 15.98
CA GLU A 110 -15.41 20.32 15.52
C GLU A 110 -14.80 20.31 14.10
N THR A 111 -15.02 21.41 13.37
CA THR A 111 -14.37 21.60 12.06
C THR A 111 -12.88 21.80 12.26
N ILE A 112 -12.07 21.02 11.55
CA ILE A 112 -10.62 21.05 11.62
C ILE A 112 -10.09 21.81 10.41
N SER A 113 -9.15 22.73 10.63
CA SER A 113 -8.38 23.35 9.55
C SER A 113 -6.95 22.82 9.60
N VAL A 114 -6.53 22.15 8.52
CA VAL A 114 -5.18 21.60 8.39
C VAL A 114 -4.41 22.49 7.43
N LYS A 115 -3.26 23.00 7.87
CA LYS A 115 -2.38 23.86 7.07
C LYS A 115 -1.18 23.09 6.53
N ALA A 116 -0.46 23.66 5.57
CA ALA A 116 0.75 23.08 5.03
C ALA A 116 1.75 22.69 6.14
N ASN A 117 2.38 21.53 5.97
CA ASN A 117 3.25 20.88 6.96
C ASN A 117 2.51 20.50 8.25
N GLN A 118 1.24 20.12 8.16
CA GLN A 118 0.52 19.50 9.26
C GLN A 118 -0.02 18.13 8.86
N MET A 119 -0.18 17.28 9.86
CA MET A 119 -0.81 15.97 9.73
C MET A 119 -2.08 15.88 10.58
N CYS A 120 -3.02 15.08 10.12
CA CYS A 120 -4.34 14.93 10.72
C CYS A 120 -4.84 13.48 10.59
N PRO A 121 -5.24 12.81 11.68
CA PRO A 121 -5.80 11.47 11.64
C PRO A 121 -7.31 11.52 11.37
N ILE A 122 -7.77 10.63 10.49
CA ILE A 122 -9.18 10.46 10.15
C ILE A 122 -9.62 9.06 10.59
N PRO A 123 -10.58 8.96 11.53
CA PRO A 123 -11.04 7.66 12.02
C PRO A 123 -11.86 6.89 10.99
N ALA A 124 -11.71 5.57 11.00
CA ALA A 124 -12.63 4.66 10.32
C ALA A 124 -14.07 4.80 10.83
N ASP A 125 -15.02 4.43 9.99
CA ASP A 125 -16.47 4.48 10.23
C ASP A 125 -17.02 5.88 10.53
N SER A 126 -16.24 6.93 10.27
CA SER A 126 -16.66 8.31 10.48
C SER A 126 -17.21 8.92 9.20
N GLU A 127 -18.37 9.57 9.30
CA GLU A 127 -18.88 10.42 8.24
C GLU A 127 -18.07 11.71 8.20
N HIS A 128 -17.36 11.94 7.09
CA HIS A 128 -16.50 13.11 6.95
C HIS A 128 -16.51 13.68 5.53
N ASN A 129 -16.25 14.99 5.45
CA ASN A 129 -15.94 15.71 4.22
C ASN A 129 -14.60 16.45 4.37
N ILE A 130 -13.75 16.35 3.34
CA ILE A 130 -12.43 16.99 3.27
C ILE A 130 -12.40 17.84 2.01
N THR A 131 -12.35 19.15 2.16
CA THR A 131 -12.37 20.11 1.06
C THR A 131 -11.10 20.93 1.05
N SER A 132 -10.53 21.14 -0.14
CA SER A 132 -9.37 22.00 -0.31
C SER A 132 -9.78 23.47 -0.38
N LEU A 133 -9.18 24.33 0.44
CA LEU A 133 -9.47 25.77 0.45
C LEU A 133 -8.63 26.55 -0.57
N GLU A 134 -7.59 25.90 -1.10
CA GLU A 134 -6.68 26.43 -2.12
C GLU A 134 -6.09 25.28 -2.96
N SER A 135 -5.07 25.55 -3.78
CA SER A 135 -4.35 24.47 -4.48
C SER A 135 -3.53 23.68 -3.46
N SER A 136 -3.85 22.41 -3.26
CA SER A 136 -3.24 21.58 -2.23
C SER A 136 -2.59 20.32 -2.79
N GLU A 137 -1.53 19.87 -2.15
CA GLU A 137 -0.90 18.58 -2.42
C GLU A 137 -0.92 17.73 -1.14
N VAL A 138 -1.67 16.64 -1.20
CA VAL A 138 -2.02 15.82 -0.06
C VAL A 138 -1.41 14.45 -0.22
N LEU A 139 -0.45 14.12 0.66
CA LEU A 139 -0.04 12.74 0.90
C LEU A 139 -0.93 12.18 2.00
N TYR A 140 -1.46 10.98 1.84
CA TYR A 140 -2.24 10.33 2.89
C TYR A 140 -1.94 8.84 2.94
N LEU A 141 -2.11 8.25 4.12
CA LEU A 141 -1.87 6.84 4.39
C LEU A 141 -3.17 6.19 4.83
N TYR A 142 -3.64 5.18 4.10
CA TYR A 142 -4.57 4.19 4.65
C TYR A 142 -3.79 3.21 5.53
N ILE A 143 -4.10 3.17 6.82
CA ILE A 143 -3.30 2.43 7.80
C ILE A 143 -3.38 0.92 7.53
N ILE A 144 -2.22 0.31 7.27
CA ILE A 144 -2.06 -1.12 7.05
C ILE A 144 -2.18 -1.87 8.38
N GLY A 145 -2.92 -2.97 8.38
CA GLY A 145 -3.02 -3.90 9.52
C GLY A 145 -4.05 -3.53 10.59
N GLY A 146 -4.83 -2.45 10.41
CA GLY A 146 -5.87 -2.05 11.37
C GLY A 146 -5.39 -1.12 12.49
N LYS A 147 -6.31 -0.72 13.36
CA LYS A 147 -6.16 0.39 14.34
C LYS A 147 -4.97 0.26 15.29
N MET A 148 -4.57 -0.97 15.60
CA MET A 148 -3.55 -1.26 16.63
C MET A 148 -2.13 -1.48 16.08
N ASN A 149 -1.95 -1.48 14.75
CA ASN A 149 -0.67 -1.88 14.13
C ASN A 149 0.18 -0.70 13.64
N PHE A 150 -0.33 0.53 13.64
CA PHE A 150 0.47 1.69 13.25
C PHE A 150 1.59 1.97 14.26
N CYS A 151 1.30 1.89 15.57
CA CYS A 151 2.26 2.24 16.61
C CYS A 151 2.08 1.42 17.90
N PRO A 152 2.24 0.08 17.86
CA PRO A 152 1.90 -0.80 18.98
C PRO A 152 2.61 -0.43 20.29
N ARG A 153 3.84 0.09 20.24
CA ARG A 153 4.61 0.53 21.43
C ARG A 153 4.05 1.78 22.11
N LEU A 154 3.41 2.67 21.36
CA LEU A 154 2.79 3.88 21.90
C LEU A 154 1.38 3.57 22.46
N LEU A 155 0.70 2.63 21.79
CA LEU A 155 -0.69 2.27 22.08
C LEU A 155 -0.85 1.42 23.35
N SER A 156 0.17 0.69 23.80
CA SER A 156 0.04 -0.22 24.95
C SER A 156 0.05 0.45 26.33
N ASN A 157 0.61 1.66 26.48
CA ASN A 157 0.84 2.25 27.81
C ASN A 157 0.17 3.62 28.06
N GLN A 158 -0.14 4.37 26.99
CA GLN A 158 -0.57 5.77 27.09
C GLN A 158 -2.04 5.97 26.67
N LEU A 159 -2.52 5.29 25.63
CA LEU A 159 -3.89 5.53 25.16
C LEU A 159 -4.98 4.87 26.00
N GLU A 160 -4.68 3.82 26.76
CA GLU A 160 -5.65 3.26 27.74
C GLU A 160 -6.10 4.31 28.76
N LYS A 161 -5.22 5.26 29.10
CA LYS A 161 -5.54 6.38 30.00
C LYS A 161 -6.49 7.41 29.37
N GLU A 162 -6.55 7.47 28.04
CA GLU A 162 -7.37 8.42 27.29
C GLU A 162 -8.71 7.85 26.79
N GLN A 163 -8.96 6.55 27.00
CA GLN A 163 -10.19 5.85 26.56
C GLN A 163 -11.50 6.44 27.12
N HIS A 164 -11.42 7.25 28.18
CA HIS A 164 -12.57 7.88 28.83
C HIS A 164 -12.81 9.33 28.41
N LEU A 165 -12.00 9.88 27.51
CA LEU A 165 -12.19 11.25 27.02
C LEU A 165 -13.26 11.25 25.93
N HIS A 166 -14.34 12.00 26.15
CA HIS A 166 -15.24 12.38 25.06
C HIS A 166 -14.49 13.29 24.09
N PHE A 167 -13.90 12.70 23.05
CA PHE A 167 -13.20 13.44 22.00
C PHE A 167 -14.21 14.20 21.13
N LYS A 168 -14.33 15.51 21.37
CA LYS A 168 -15.04 16.43 20.45
C LYS A 168 -14.13 17.04 19.38
N GLN A 169 -12.82 16.82 19.49
CA GLN A 169 -11.82 17.47 18.66
C GLN A 169 -10.76 16.47 18.19
N ILE A 170 -10.47 16.49 16.89
CA ILE A 170 -9.28 15.86 16.31
C ILE A 170 -8.16 16.89 16.32
N THR A 171 -7.01 16.49 16.87
CA THR A 171 -5.83 17.34 16.95
C THR A 171 -4.95 17.17 15.72
N THR A 172 -4.43 18.27 15.18
CA THR A 172 -3.38 18.26 14.15
C THR A 172 -1.99 18.27 14.77
N LEU A 173 -1.01 17.66 14.12
CA LEU A 173 0.41 17.79 14.51
C LEU A 173 1.21 18.44 13.39
N ASP A 174 2.19 19.26 13.77
CA ASP A 174 3.14 19.85 12.82
C ASP A 174 4.13 18.79 12.34
N ILE A 175 4.41 18.81 11.04
CA ILE A 175 5.40 17.96 10.36
C ILE A 175 6.78 18.59 10.59
N ASN A 176 7.64 17.88 11.31
CA ASN A 176 9.02 18.30 11.52
C ASN A 176 9.89 18.05 10.26
N PRO A 177 11.13 18.56 10.20
CA PRO A 177 11.99 18.41 9.01
C PRO A 177 12.26 16.95 8.59
N VAL A 178 12.31 16.01 9.53
CA VAL A 178 12.56 14.59 9.23
C VAL A 178 11.33 13.95 8.60
N VAL A 179 10.15 14.20 9.15
CA VAL A 179 8.89 13.75 8.55
C VAL A 179 8.70 14.41 7.18
N GLN A 180 9.11 15.66 7.00
CA GLN A 180 9.08 16.34 5.69
C GLN A 180 9.99 15.67 4.64
N GLN A 181 11.19 15.23 5.02
CA GLN A 181 12.07 14.45 4.13
C GLN A 181 11.42 13.11 3.76
N PHE A 182 10.80 12.43 4.72
CA PHE A 182 10.04 11.21 4.48
C PHE A 182 8.88 11.45 3.50
N THR A 183 8.07 12.49 3.67
CA THR A 183 6.93 12.77 2.77
C THR A 183 7.39 13.12 1.36
N ASN A 184 8.51 13.84 1.21
CA ASN A 184 9.11 14.12 -0.10
C ASN A 184 9.56 12.85 -0.81
N LEU A 185 10.28 11.96 -0.11
CA LEU A 185 10.72 10.67 -0.68
C LEU A 185 9.54 9.79 -1.05
N MET A 186 8.55 9.67 -0.17
CA MET A 186 7.34 8.89 -0.45
C MET A 186 6.54 9.45 -1.62
N THR A 187 6.46 10.78 -1.75
CA THR A 187 5.82 11.41 -2.90
C THR A 187 6.52 11.01 -4.20
N GLN A 188 7.86 11.05 -4.22
CA GLN A 188 8.63 10.63 -5.39
C GLN A 188 8.36 9.16 -5.74
N TYR A 189 8.37 8.28 -4.74
CA TYR A 189 8.03 6.85 -4.93
C TYR A 189 6.66 6.66 -5.59
N LEU A 190 5.64 7.37 -5.11
CA LEU A 190 4.29 7.27 -5.66
C LEU A 190 4.19 7.81 -7.09
N HIS A 191 4.88 8.93 -7.40
CA HIS A 191 4.96 9.44 -8.76
C HIS A 191 5.69 8.50 -9.72
N ASP A 192 6.70 7.80 -9.21
CA ASP A 192 7.46 6.79 -9.93
C ASP A 192 6.69 5.45 -10.08
N GLY A 193 5.46 5.36 -9.57
CA GLY A 193 4.58 4.20 -9.68
C GLY A 193 4.82 3.11 -8.65
N LEU A 194 5.55 3.39 -7.56
CA LEU A 194 5.83 2.42 -6.52
C LEU A 194 4.59 2.18 -5.66
N PHE A 195 3.84 1.13 -5.96
CA PHE A 195 2.68 0.67 -5.18
C PHE A 195 2.81 -0.77 -4.71
N CYS A 196 4.03 -1.21 -4.39
CA CYS A 196 4.26 -2.52 -3.78
C CYS A 196 3.85 -2.52 -2.30
N TYR A 197 2.93 -3.40 -1.89
CA TYR A 197 2.44 -3.50 -0.51
C TYR A 197 3.58 -3.62 0.51
N ASN A 198 4.56 -4.49 0.26
CA ASN A 198 5.70 -4.67 1.17
C ASN A 198 6.48 -3.38 1.39
N VAL A 199 6.68 -2.57 0.34
CA VAL A 199 7.34 -1.27 0.48
C VAL A 199 6.48 -0.31 1.30
N HIS A 200 5.18 -0.25 1.03
CA HIS A 200 4.28 0.61 1.79
C HIS A 200 4.21 0.22 3.27
N ARG A 201 4.25 -1.08 3.58
CA ARG A 201 4.33 -1.59 4.96
C ARG A 201 5.62 -1.14 5.65
N ILE A 202 6.78 -1.34 5.02
CA ILE A 202 8.07 -0.87 5.54
C ILE A 202 8.06 0.64 5.76
N LYS A 203 7.48 1.40 4.83
CA LYS A 203 7.39 2.85 4.91
C LYS A 203 6.44 3.34 5.99
N GLN A 204 5.37 2.59 6.28
CA GLN A 204 4.52 2.86 7.43
C GLN A 204 5.28 2.62 8.74
N GLU A 205 6.02 1.52 8.85
CA GLU A 205 6.84 1.21 10.03
C GLU A 205 7.94 2.26 10.25
N GLU A 206 8.58 2.72 9.17
CA GLU A 206 9.56 3.81 9.20
C GLU A 206 8.91 5.12 9.69
N LEU A 207 7.76 5.51 9.15
CA LEU A 207 7.03 6.70 9.60
C LEU A 207 6.69 6.60 11.09
N ALA A 208 6.17 5.45 11.54
CA ALA A 208 5.84 5.22 12.94
C ALA A 208 7.07 5.33 13.85
N ALA A 209 8.23 4.84 13.42
CA ALA A 209 9.48 4.97 14.16
C ALA A 209 9.98 6.42 14.21
N ILE A 210 9.90 7.17 13.10
CA ILE A 210 10.23 8.60 13.04
C ILE A 210 9.34 9.37 14.02
N LEU A 211 8.03 9.12 14.01
CA LEU A 211 7.11 9.81 14.91
C LEU A 211 7.46 9.54 16.38
N GLN A 212 7.68 8.28 16.76
CA GLN A 212 8.08 7.92 18.14
C GLN A 212 9.43 8.51 18.57
N LEU A 213 10.34 8.77 17.64
CA LEU A 213 11.65 9.34 17.94
C LEU A 213 11.60 10.84 18.17
N TYR A 214 10.78 11.57 17.40
CA TYR A 214 10.82 13.02 17.35
C TYR A 214 9.63 13.74 18.00
N TYR A 215 8.62 13.01 18.49
CA TYR A 215 7.44 13.60 19.13
C TYR A 215 7.26 13.03 20.55
N PRO A 216 6.86 13.85 21.53
CA PRO A 216 6.53 13.39 22.88
C PRO A 216 5.39 12.35 22.85
N ALA A 217 5.50 11.35 23.73
CA ALA A 217 4.53 10.25 23.77
C ALA A 217 3.10 10.72 24.05
N GLU A 218 2.94 11.72 24.92
CA GLU A 218 1.65 12.30 25.30
C GLU A 218 1.00 13.01 24.10
N LYS A 219 1.80 13.74 23.32
CA LYS A 219 1.31 14.42 22.11
C LYS A 219 0.87 13.41 21.05
N LEU A 220 1.65 12.34 20.87
CA LEU A 220 1.29 11.28 19.93
C LEU A 220 0.05 10.50 20.39
N ALA A 221 -0.10 10.27 21.70
CA ALA A 221 -1.28 9.61 22.26
C ALA A 221 -2.54 10.42 21.97
N ALA A 222 -2.56 11.70 22.33
CA ALA A 222 -3.69 12.59 22.03
C ALA A 222 -3.95 12.72 20.51
N PHE A 223 -2.90 12.74 19.70
CA PHE A 223 -3.03 12.79 18.24
C PHE A 223 -3.68 11.54 17.66
N PHE A 224 -3.27 10.34 18.09
CA PHE A 224 -3.79 9.08 17.54
C PHE A 224 -5.07 8.59 18.22
N ALA A 225 -5.47 9.15 19.36
CA ALA A 225 -6.67 8.77 20.09
C ALA A 225 -7.95 8.73 19.23
N PRO A 226 -8.20 9.67 18.30
CA PRO A 226 -9.38 9.60 17.44
C PRO A 226 -9.47 8.31 16.61
N LEU A 227 -8.34 7.71 16.22
CA LEU A 227 -8.35 6.47 15.43
C LEU A 227 -8.95 5.27 16.17
N GLN A 228 -9.15 5.38 17.48
CA GLN A 228 -9.84 4.37 18.30
C GLN A 228 -11.37 4.42 18.16
N LEU A 229 -11.94 5.54 17.68
CA LEU A 229 -13.39 5.78 17.67
C LEU A 229 -14.18 4.90 16.68
N GLY A 230 -13.51 4.23 15.73
CA GLY A 230 -14.20 3.34 14.79
C GLY A 230 -14.72 2.06 15.47
N SER A 231 -15.70 1.40 14.86
CA SER A 231 -16.34 0.21 15.44
C SER A 231 -15.57 -1.09 15.21
N SER A 232 -14.84 -1.19 14.10
CA SER A 232 -14.06 -2.39 13.77
C SER A 232 -12.77 -2.07 13.03
N ASP A 233 -11.75 -2.90 13.20
CA ASP A 233 -10.54 -2.91 12.36
C ASP A 233 -10.58 -4.04 11.32
N PHE A 234 -11.73 -4.73 11.20
CA PHE A 234 -11.94 -5.88 10.34
C PHE A 234 -11.54 -5.63 8.88
N PRO A 235 -11.95 -4.53 8.20
CA PRO A 235 -11.55 -4.28 6.81
C PRO A 235 -10.03 -4.22 6.63
N GLY A 236 -9.35 -3.51 7.53
CA GLY A 236 -7.89 -3.37 7.52
C GLY A 236 -7.18 -4.71 7.77
N LYS A 237 -7.69 -5.53 8.69
CA LYS A 237 -7.14 -6.86 8.95
C LYS A 237 -7.33 -7.81 7.75
N VAL A 238 -8.50 -7.78 7.10
CA VAL A 238 -8.74 -8.56 5.87
C VAL A 238 -7.77 -8.15 4.77
N LEU A 239 -7.58 -6.85 4.54
CA LEU A 239 -6.62 -6.37 3.53
C LEU A 239 -5.17 -6.70 3.88
N SER A 240 -4.80 -6.84 5.16
CA SER A 240 -3.42 -7.21 5.52
C SER A 240 -3.05 -8.66 5.20
N ILE A 241 -4.05 -9.54 4.99
CA ILE A 241 -3.85 -10.97 4.68
C ILE A 241 -4.33 -11.33 3.27
N VAL A 242 -4.78 -10.35 2.47
CA VAL A 242 -5.37 -10.57 1.14
C VAL A 242 -4.43 -11.30 0.19
N GLU A 243 -3.13 -10.98 0.27
CA GLU A 243 -2.09 -11.51 -0.59
C GLU A 243 -1.66 -12.94 -0.23
N GLU A 244 -2.08 -13.44 0.93
CA GLU A 244 -1.84 -14.84 1.30
C GLU A 244 -2.80 -15.79 0.56
N TYR A 245 -3.78 -15.27 -0.19
CA TYR A 245 -4.80 -16.04 -0.92
C TYR A 245 -5.41 -17.17 -0.08
N LEU A 246 -5.66 -16.90 1.21
CA LEU A 246 -6.19 -17.87 2.17
C LEU A 246 -7.59 -18.33 1.79
N THR A 247 -7.97 -19.53 2.21
CA THR A 247 -9.38 -19.96 2.19
C THR A 247 -10.19 -19.15 3.20
N ILE A 248 -11.53 -19.14 3.06
CA ILE A 248 -12.41 -18.45 4.03
C ILE A 248 -12.19 -19.00 5.44
N GLU A 249 -11.99 -20.32 5.55
CA GLU A 249 -11.71 -21.01 6.81
C GLU A 249 -10.41 -20.46 7.42
N GLN A 250 -9.32 -20.45 6.66
CA GLN A 250 -8.02 -19.92 7.09
C GLN A 250 -8.06 -18.42 7.43
N MET A 251 -8.80 -17.61 6.66
CA MET A 251 -8.99 -16.19 6.98
C MET A 251 -9.72 -16.04 8.32
N SER A 252 -10.82 -16.78 8.52
CA SER A 252 -11.60 -16.71 9.76
C SER A 252 -10.80 -17.13 10.99
N GLU A 253 -9.99 -18.19 10.86
CA GLU A 253 -9.06 -18.65 11.90
C GLU A 253 -7.97 -17.60 12.19
N ARG A 254 -7.34 -17.04 11.15
CA ARG A 254 -6.30 -16.02 11.30
C ARG A 254 -6.81 -14.75 11.99
N LEU A 255 -8.09 -14.43 11.79
CA LEU A 255 -8.78 -13.30 12.40
C LEU A 255 -9.45 -13.65 13.73
N CYS A 256 -9.22 -14.86 14.26
CA CYS A 256 -9.75 -15.37 15.52
C CYS A 256 -11.29 -15.26 15.61
N MET A 257 -12.00 -15.63 14.54
CA MET A 257 -13.46 -15.54 14.49
C MET A 257 -14.10 -16.77 13.87
N SER A 258 -15.35 -17.06 14.23
CA SER A 258 -16.11 -18.12 13.57
C SER A 258 -16.38 -17.77 12.11
N ARG A 259 -16.45 -18.80 11.26
CA ARG A 259 -16.74 -18.66 9.82
C ARG A 259 -18.01 -17.84 9.55
N SER A 260 -19.08 -18.06 10.33
CA SER A 260 -20.33 -17.31 10.21
C SER A 260 -20.16 -15.82 10.52
N THR A 261 -19.41 -15.50 11.58
CA THR A 261 -19.09 -14.12 11.95
C THR A 261 -18.26 -13.44 10.88
N PHE A 262 -17.24 -14.11 10.35
CA PHE A 262 -16.40 -13.60 9.25
C PHE A 262 -17.24 -13.25 8.04
N ILE A 263 -18.08 -14.17 7.55
CA ILE A 263 -18.93 -13.94 6.38
C ILE A 263 -19.90 -12.77 6.61
N ARG A 264 -20.50 -12.66 7.80
CA ARG A 264 -21.40 -11.56 8.16
C ARG A 264 -20.68 -10.22 8.11
N GLN A 265 -19.54 -10.10 8.80
CA GLN A 265 -18.76 -8.85 8.80
C GLN A 265 -18.26 -8.51 7.40
N PHE A 266 -17.79 -9.50 6.64
CA PHE A 266 -17.31 -9.30 5.28
C PHE A 266 -18.39 -8.69 4.38
N LYS A 267 -19.60 -9.25 4.38
CA LYS A 267 -20.72 -8.68 3.61
C LYS A 267 -21.07 -7.26 4.07
N THR A 268 -21.00 -6.99 5.38
CA THR A 268 -21.27 -5.65 5.91
C THR A 268 -20.28 -4.61 5.39
N TYR A 269 -18.97 -4.91 5.40
CA TYR A 269 -17.92 -3.94 5.06
C TYR A 269 -17.57 -3.91 3.57
N PHE A 270 -17.47 -5.06 2.91
CA PHE A 270 -17.06 -5.17 1.51
C PHE A 270 -18.24 -5.17 0.53
N LYS A 271 -19.48 -5.25 1.04
CA LYS A 271 -20.72 -5.28 0.23
C LYS A 271 -20.79 -6.41 -0.80
N GLU A 272 -19.95 -7.44 -0.64
CA GLU A 272 -19.95 -8.66 -1.45
C GLU A 272 -19.70 -9.91 -0.59
N SER A 273 -19.86 -11.11 -1.16
CA SER A 273 -19.53 -12.35 -0.45
C SER A 273 -18.03 -12.64 -0.50
N PRO A 274 -17.43 -13.23 0.56
CA PRO A 274 -16.00 -13.56 0.55
C PRO A 274 -15.58 -14.47 -0.61
N ASN A 275 -16.43 -15.43 -0.99
CA ASN A 275 -16.16 -16.32 -2.13
C ASN A 275 -16.05 -15.53 -3.44
N LYS A 276 -17.02 -14.64 -3.70
CA LYS A 276 -17.02 -13.80 -4.91
C LYS A 276 -15.75 -12.93 -4.96
N TRP A 277 -15.40 -12.32 -3.82
CA TRP A 277 -14.20 -11.49 -3.70
C TRP A 277 -12.91 -12.29 -3.94
N LEU A 278 -12.76 -13.46 -3.32
CA LEU A 278 -11.58 -14.32 -3.49
C LEU A 278 -11.44 -14.83 -4.92
N VAL A 279 -12.56 -15.21 -5.57
CA VAL A 279 -12.56 -15.60 -6.98
C VAL A 279 -12.05 -14.45 -7.84
N ARG A 280 -12.59 -13.23 -7.66
CA ARG A 280 -12.15 -12.05 -8.41
C ARG A 280 -10.66 -11.76 -8.19
N LEU A 281 -10.23 -11.70 -6.93
CA LEU A 281 -8.84 -11.47 -6.56
C LEU A 281 -7.88 -12.49 -7.19
N ARG A 282 -8.22 -13.78 -7.11
CA ARG A 282 -7.39 -14.85 -7.70
C ARG A 282 -7.43 -14.83 -9.22
N SER A 283 -8.57 -14.55 -9.83
CA SER A 283 -8.70 -14.37 -11.29
C SER A 283 -7.81 -13.25 -11.78
N ASP A 284 -7.82 -12.10 -11.12
CA ASP A 284 -6.99 -10.94 -11.50
C ASP A 284 -5.50 -11.27 -11.37
N ALA A 285 -5.10 -11.87 -10.24
CA ALA A 285 -3.72 -12.25 -10.00
C ALA A 285 -3.22 -13.30 -10.99
N LEU A 286 -4.05 -14.31 -11.28
CA LEU A 286 -3.73 -15.40 -12.21
C LEU A 286 -3.66 -14.90 -13.64
N LEU A 287 -4.63 -14.11 -14.10
CA LEU A 287 -4.65 -13.54 -15.44
C LEU A 287 -3.43 -12.66 -15.68
N LYS A 288 -3.11 -11.75 -14.75
CA LYS A 288 -1.92 -10.91 -14.84
C LYS A 288 -0.65 -11.76 -14.93
N SER A 289 -0.52 -12.78 -14.08
CA SER A 289 0.65 -13.67 -14.08
C SER A 289 0.76 -14.45 -15.40
N LEU A 290 -0.34 -15.02 -15.91
CA LEU A 290 -0.33 -15.78 -17.15
C LEU A 290 0.07 -14.95 -18.37
N LEU A 291 -0.34 -13.69 -18.41
CA LEU A 291 -0.06 -12.77 -19.52
C LEU A 291 1.33 -12.11 -19.44
N ARG A 292 1.93 -12.03 -18.25
CA ARG A 292 3.07 -11.14 -17.98
C ARG A 292 4.28 -11.82 -17.35
N SER A 293 4.15 -13.06 -16.87
CA SER A 293 5.28 -13.86 -16.35
C SER A 293 5.49 -15.15 -17.16
N ASP A 294 6.75 -15.57 -17.19
CA ASP A 294 7.22 -16.85 -17.72
C ASP A 294 7.25 -17.96 -16.65
N GLU A 295 6.75 -17.67 -15.44
CA GLU A 295 6.62 -18.60 -14.32
C GLU A 295 5.94 -19.90 -14.75
N SER A 296 6.47 -21.04 -14.29
CA SER A 296 5.90 -22.34 -14.66
C SER A 296 4.50 -22.50 -14.05
N PHE A 297 3.63 -23.29 -14.68
CA PHE A 297 2.28 -23.52 -14.15
C PHE A 297 2.26 -24.16 -12.75
N PRO A 298 3.18 -25.08 -12.38
CA PRO A 298 3.29 -25.56 -11.01
C PRO A 298 3.63 -24.45 -10.00
N GLU A 299 4.64 -23.62 -10.29
CA GLU A 299 5.05 -22.50 -9.41
C GLU A 299 3.90 -21.50 -9.23
N LEU A 300 3.22 -21.16 -10.33
CA LEU A 300 2.08 -20.27 -10.31
C LEU A 300 0.90 -20.84 -9.49
N ALA A 301 0.64 -22.13 -9.61
CA ALA A 301 -0.39 -22.81 -8.85
C ALA A 301 -0.08 -22.80 -7.34
N GLU A 302 1.17 -23.06 -6.97
CA GLU A 302 1.64 -23.01 -5.59
C GLU A 302 1.55 -21.60 -5.00
N ARG A 303 2.07 -20.59 -5.72
CA ARG A 303 2.10 -19.19 -5.28
C ARG A 303 0.71 -18.61 -5.04
N LEU A 304 -0.27 -18.95 -5.88
CA LEU A 304 -1.67 -18.52 -5.75
C LEU A 304 -2.53 -19.46 -4.90
N ARG A 305 -1.90 -20.44 -4.23
CA ARG A 305 -2.53 -21.45 -3.34
C ARG A 305 -3.67 -22.24 -3.99
N PHE A 306 -3.46 -22.67 -5.22
CA PHE A 306 -4.24 -23.74 -5.82
C PHE A 306 -3.77 -25.08 -5.25
N SER A 307 -4.70 -26.02 -5.06
CA SER A 307 -4.37 -27.37 -4.57
C SER A 307 -3.51 -28.18 -5.55
N SER A 308 -3.52 -27.83 -6.83
CA SER A 308 -2.70 -28.42 -7.89
C SER A 308 -2.75 -27.56 -9.15
N GLN A 309 -1.84 -27.78 -10.10
CA GLN A 309 -1.94 -27.22 -11.45
C GLN A 309 -3.27 -27.59 -12.15
N GLN A 310 -3.80 -28.78 -11.86
CA GLN A 310 -5.07 -29.23 -12.43
C GLN A 310 -6.25 -28.40 -11.89
N SER A 311 -6.27 -28.09 -10.59
CA SER A 311 -7.31 -27.23 -10.02
C SER A 311 -7.20 -25.79 -10.50
N MET A 312 -5.98 -25.27 -10.69
CA MET A 312 -5.75 -23.99 -11.36
C MET A 312 -6.28 -24.00 -12.81
N SER A 313 -6.04 -25.07 -13.56
CA SER A 313 -6.51 -25.19 -14.95
C SER A 313 -8.03 -25.22 -15.05
N THR A 314 -8.70 -25.92 -14.13
CA THR A 314 -10.16 -25.90 -14.00
C THR A 314 -10.68 -24.51 -13.64
N PHE A 315 -10.01 -23.81 -12.73
CA PHE A 315 -10.35 -22.44 -12.34
C PHE A 315 -10.26 -21.48 -13.53
N CYS A 316 -9.19 -21.56 -14.35
CA CYS A 316 -9.08 -20.74 -15.57
C CYS A 316 -10.25 -20.97 -16.54
N LYS A 317 -10.63 -22.23 -16.77
CA LYS A 317 -11.76 -22.54 -17.67
C LYS A 317 -13.08 -21.95 -17.16
N GLN A 318 -13.29 -21.99 -15.84
CA GLN A 318 -14.51 -21.53 -15.20
C GLN A 318 -14.61 -20.01 -15.14
N HIS A 319 -13.52 -19.31 -14.82
CA HIS A 319 -13.54 -17.88 -14.48
C HIS A 319 -12.79 -16.97 -15.45
N LEU A 320 -11.89 -17.51 -16.27
CA LEU A 320 -11.11 -16.77 -17.27
C LEU A 320 -11.42 -17.23 -18.70
N HIS A 321 -12.38 -18.15 -18.88
CA HIS A 321 -12.85 -18.65 -20.16
C HIS A 321 -11.75 -19.21 -21.09
N GLY A 322 -10.67 -19.75 -20.51
CA GLY A 322 -9.54 -20.31 -21.25
C GLY A 322 -8.69 -21.26 -20.41
N THR A 323 -7.85 -22.07 -21.05
CA THR A 323 -6.79 -22.81 -20.34
C THR A 323 -5.60 -21.90 -20.01
N PRO A 324 -4.76 -22.25 -19.01
CA PRO A 324 -3.54 -21.49 -18.72
C PRO A 324 -2.67 -21.23 -19.95
N THR A 325 -2.51 -22.21 -20.83
CA THR A 325 -1.75 -22.09 -22.09
C THR A 325 -2.41 -21.13 -23.07
N GLN A 326 -3.71 -21.27 -23.32
CA GLN A 326 -4.45 -20.39 -24.24
C GLN A 326 -4.39 -18.94 -23.79
N ILE A 327 -4.55 -18.69 -22.48
CA ILE A 327 -4.46 -17.34 -21.92
C ILE A 327 -3.04 -16.79 -22.09
N ARG A 328 -2.01 -17.58 -21.75
CA ARG A 328 -0.60 -17.16 -21.87
C ARG A 328 -0.20 -16.84 -23.32
N ASN A 329 -0.74 -17.58 -24.28
CA ASN A 329 -0.51 -17.34 -25.71
C ASN A 329 -1.33 -16.18 -26.28
N GLY A 330 -2.21 -15.55 -25.49
CA GLY A 330 -3.11 -14.49 -25.95
C GLY A 330 -4.23 -14.97 -26.87
N GLU A 331 -4.55 -16.27 -26.85
CA GLU A 331 -5.61 -16.89 -27.67
C GLU A 331 -7.02 -16.57 -27.14
N VAL A 332 -7.13 -16.04 -25.92
CA VAL A 332 -8.39 -15.63 -25.29
C VAL A 332 -8.31 -14.14 -24.93
N SER A 333 -9.25 -13.36 -25.46
CA SER A 333 -9.45 -11.96 -25.05
C SER A 333 -10.26 -11.92 -23.76
N VAL A 334 -9.58 -11.92 -22.60
CA VAL A 334 -10.23 -11.80 -21.30
C VAL A 334 -10.26 -10.33 -20.89
N THR A 335 -11.41 -9.69 -20.98
CA THR A 335 -11.67 -8.40 -20.32
C THR A 335 -12.04 -8.67 -18.86
N ILE A 336 -11.23 -8.14 -17.93
CA ILE A 336 -11.62 -8.07 -16.52
C ILE A 336 -12.86 -7.18 -16.46
N THR A 337 -14.03 -7.77 -16.18
CA THR A 337 -15.23 -6.98 -15.93
C THR A 337 -15.10 -6.35 -14.55
N ASP A 338 -14.63 -5.10 -14.52
CA ASP A 338 -14.88 -4.21 -13.39
C ASP A 338 -16.40 -3.98 -13.34
N ASN A 339 -17.09 -4.66 -12.44
CA ASN A 339 -18.49 -4.35 -12.13
C ASN A 339 -18.54 -3.84 -10.68
N PRO A 340 -19.21 -2.70 -10.44
CA PRO A 340 -18.99 -1.82 -9.28
C PRO A 340 -19.40 -2.41 -7.93
#